data_AF-A0A936MRP9-F1
#
_entry.id   AF-A0A936MRP9-F1
#
_cell.length_a   1.000
_cell.length_b   1.000
_cell.length_c   1.000
_cell.angle_alpha   90.00
_cell.angle_beta   90.00
_cell.angle_gamma   90.00
#
_symmetry.space_group_name_H-M   'P 1'
#
loop_
_entity.id
_entity.type
_entity.pdbx_description
1 polymer ?
#
loop_
_entity_poly.entity_id
_entity_poly.type
_entity_poly.pdbx_seq_one_letter_code
_entity_poly.pdbx_strand_id
1 'polypeptide(L)'
;MYRHTLGFAIIVSMSVGAGCSAGGTASNSGGAGGEGGEAWSGSSSGQASSGMGGAGGGGSSSNSGAGGSGGGAMPMLSICQQGCVSVSDCIIAGGGAAFDADNYACNGGACEYTGCNSDAECDSTFPNQNYVCRSVVAGYPASCVKGCVTASDCAIAGGGPAYDADNYACESGGCVYSGCNTDAECMFTGPDYVCRSSVPGGQKACYVSCQSATDCPLANAGPAFDADNYSCSQGFCEYVGCNSDGECAASFPNGSYVCR
;
A
#
# COMPACT_ATOMS: atom_id res chain seq x y z
N MET A 1 -13.43 7.26 16.15
CA MET A 1 -13.26 6.30 15.05
C MET A 1 -11.85 6.47 14.51
N TYR A 2 -10.94 5.58 14.86
CA TYR A 2 -9.57 5.57 14.35
C TYR A 2 -9.61 5.02 12.92
N ARG A 3 -9.24 5.83 11.93
CA ARG A 3 -9.06 5.39 10.54
C ARG A 3 -7.66 4.82 10.42
N HIS A 4 -7.53 3.49 10.46
CA HIS A 4 -6.30 2.80 10.08
C HIS A 4 -6.31 2.64 8.56
N THR A 5 -5.52 3.45 7.87
CA THR A 5 -5.25 3.30 6.42
C THR A 5 -4.18 2.22 6.25
N LEU A 6 -4.57 0.94 6.22
CA LEU A 6 -3.66 -0.17 5.89
C LEU A 6 -3.44 -0.22 4.37
N GLY A 7 -2.52 0.60 3.88
CA GLY A 7 -1.80 0.37 2.64
C GLY A 7 -0.33 0.13 3.01
N PHE A 8 0.33 -0.82 2.36
CA PHE A 8 1.74 -1.20 2.55
C PHE A 8 2.72 -0.08 2.09
N ALA A 9 2.51 1.14 2.56
CA ALA A 9 3.57 2.13 2.75
C ALA A 9 4.01 2.00 4.20
N ILE A 10 5.28 2.24 4.52
CA ILE A 10 5.77 2.30 5.91
C ILE A 10 4.90 3.32 6.67
N ILE A 11 3.90 2.84 7.42
CA ILE A 11 2.99 3.70 8.19
C ILE A 11 3.74 4.10 9.45
N VAL A 12 4.45 5.22 9.38
CA VAL A 12 4.80 5.98 10.58
C VAL A 12 3.48 6.50 11.17
N SER A 13 2.87 5.72 12.06
CA SER A 13 1.68 6.13 12.82
C SER A 13 2.07 7.22 13.81
N MET A 14 2.03 8.48 13.39
CA MET A 14 2.12 9.62 14.30
C MET A 14 0.78 9.80 15.02
N SER A 15 0.68 9.29 16.23
CA SER A 15 -0.46 9.54 17.13
C SER A 15 -0.45 11.01 17.60
N VAL A 16 -1.27 11.86 16.98
CA VAL A 16 -1.57 13.20 17.48
C VAL A 16 -2.61 13.07 18.60
N GLY A 17 -2.19 13.27 19.85
CA GLY A 17 -3.09 13.31 21.00
C GLY A 17 -3.97 14.56 20.97
N ALA A 18 -5.24 14.42 20.61
CA ALA A 18 -6.25 15.45 20.81
C ALA A 18 -6.99 15.22 22.13
N GLY A 19 -6.84 16.17 23.06
CA GLY A 19 -7.45 16.15 24.38
C GLY A 19 -8.98 16.12 24.34
N CYS A 20 -9.56 15.35 25.26
CA CYS A 20 -10.99 15.27 25.50
C CYS A 20 -11.54 16.59 26.04
N SER A 21 -12.68 17.04 25.51
CA SER A 21 -13.62 17.90 26.24
C SER A 21 -15.01 17.30 26.15
N ALA A 22 -15.61 17.12 27.32
CA ALA A 22 -16.87 16.45 27.56
C ALA A 22 -18.09 17.32 27.21
N GLY A 23 -19.22 16.66 26.90
CA GLY A 23 -20.55 17.19 27.17
C GLY A 23 -21.55 17.06 26.02
N GLY A 24 -22.63 16.29 26.22
CA GLY A 24 -23.84 16.41 25.41
C GLY A 24 -24.64 15.11 25.22
N THR A 25 -25.37 14.69 26.24
CA THR A 25 -26.48 13.73 26.15
C THR A 25 -27.65 14.32 25.34
N ALA A 26 -28.14 13.60 24.34
CA ALA A 26 -29.53 13.67 23.89
C ALA A 26 -29.96 12.34 23.26
N SER A 27 -30.85 11.64 23.96
CA SER A 27 -31.62 10.50 23.48
C SER A 27 -32.67 10.98 22.47
N ASN A 28 -32.88 10.23 21.38
CA ASN A 28 -34.25 9.95 20.96
C ASN A 28 -34.38 8.68 20.11
N SER A 29 -35.46 7.98 20.40
CA SER A 29 -35.94 6.71 19.89
C SER A 29 -36.70 6.81 18.57
N GLY A 30 -36.68 5.72 17.79
CA GLY A 30 -37.84 5.27 17.02
C GLY A 30 -37.66 5.26 15.50
N GLY A 31 -38.08 4.17 14.86
CA GLY A 31 -38.30 4.12 13.42
C GLY A 31 -38.07 2.74 12.81
N ALA A 32 -39.08 1.86 12.92
CA ALA A 32 -39.18 0.64 12.13
C ALA A 32 -39.69 0.94 10.72
N GLY A 33 -39.34 0.08 9.75
CA GLY A 33 -40.15 -0.18 8.56
C GLY A 33 -39.52 0.22 7.22
N GLY A 34 -39.48 -0.72 6.28
CA GLY A 34 -39.22 -0.45 4.87
C GLY A 34 -38.67 -1.64 4.10
N GLU A 35 -39.52 -2.62 3.79
CA GLU A 35 -39.29 -3.58 2.70
C GLU A 35 -39.46 -2.90 1.33
N GLY A 36 -38.77 -3.44 0.32
CA GLY A 36 -39.27 -3.43 -1.06
C GLY A 36 -38.47 -2.58 -2.07
N GLY A 37 -38.01 -3.23 -3.14
CA GLY A 37 -37.53 -2.53 -4.34
C GLY A 37 -36.73 -3.42 -5.30
N GLU A 38 -37.45 -4.12 -6.17
CA GLU A 38 -36.94 -4.98 -7.24
C GLU A 38 -36.17 -4.22 -8.36
N ALA A 39 -35.33 -5.00 -9.04
CA ALA A 39 -35.09 -5.02 -10.49
C ALA A 39 -34.57 -3.77 -11.24
N TRP A 40 -33.38 -3.95 -11.84
CA TRP A 40 -33.18 -3.52 -13.24
C TRP A 40 -32.35 -4.57 -13.99
N SER A 41 -33.04 -5.27 -14.89
CA SER A 41 -32.49 -6.10 -15.96
C SER A 41 -32.19 -5.23 -17.18
N GLY A 42 -31.00 -5.37 -17.74
CA GLY A 42 -30.55 -4.58 -18.89
C GLY A 42 -29.56 -5.34 -19.76
N SER A 43 -30.04 -6.42 -20.38
CA SER A 43 -29.36 -7.06 -21.52
C SER A 43 -29.46 -6.16 -22.76
N SER A 44 -28.33 -5.93 -23.43
CA SER A 44 -28.34 -5.63 -24.86
C SER A 44 -27.19 -6.35 -25.57
N SER A 45 -27.62 -7.15 -26.53
CA SER A 45 -26.87 -7.96 -27.47
C SER A 45 -26.50 -7.17 -28.73
N GLY A 46 -25.37 -7.55 -29.37
CA GLY A 46 -25.06 -7.26 -30.77
C GLY A 46 -23.66 -6.67 -30.95
N GLN A 47 -22.86 -7.00 -31.96
CA GLN A 47 -22.98 -7.84 -33.14
C GLN A 47 -21.56 -8.25 -33.55
N ALA A 48 -21.42 -9.44 -34.12
CA ALA A 48 -20.24 -9.86 -34.86
C ALA A 48 -20.23 -9.21 -36.26
N SER A 49 -19.06 -8.76 -36.72
CA SER A 49 -18.74 -8.76 -38.15
C SER A 49 -17.24 -8.89 -38.40
N SER A 50 -16.97 -9.76 -39.35
CA SER A 50 -15.69 -10.27 -39.85
C SER A 50 -14.96 -9.28 -40.78
N GLY A 51 -13.62 -9.34 -40.80
CA GLY A 51 -12.79 -8.64 -41.78
C GLY A 51 -11.43 -9.33 -42.00
N MET A 52 -11.20 -9.73 -43.25
CA MET A 52 -10.05 -10.42 -43.85
C MET A 52 -8.71 -9.70 -43.58
N GLY A 53 -7.55 -10.37 -43.43
CA GLY A 53 -6.85 -11.14 -44.45
C GLY A 53 -5.69 -10.31 -45.04
N GLY A 54 -4.44 -10.66 -44.71
CA GLY A 54 -3.24 -10.00 -45.25
C GLY A 54 -2.00 -10.86 -45.02
N ALA A 55 -1.56 -11.53 -46.09
CA ALA A 55 -0.34 -12.32 -46.15
C ALA A 55 0.82 -11.49 -46.73
N GLY A 56 2.05 -11.77 -46.29
CA GLY A 56 3.27 -11.52 -47.07
C GLY A 56 4.39 -10.83 -46.31
N GLY A 57 5.57 -11.45 -46.31
CA GLY A 57 6.82 -10.74 -46.04
C GLY A 57 7.87 -11.54 -45.26
N GLY A 58 8.43 -12.59 -45.88
CA GLY A 58 9.65 -13.23 -45.39
C GLY A 58 10.86 -12.33 -45.52
N GLY A 59 11.67 -12.27 -44.47
CA GLY A 59 12.97 -11.59 -44.44
C GLY A 59 13.85 -12.25 -43.40
N SER A 60 14.60 -13.28 -43.82
CA SER A 60 15.63 -13.91 -42.99
C SER A 60 16.89 -13.06 -43.03
N SER A 61 17.16 -12.34 -41.94
CA SER A 61 18.45 -11.69 -41.68
C SER A 61 19.12 -12.35 -40.47
N SER A 62 20.13 -13.16 -40.77
CA SER A 62 21.06 -13.74 -39.82
C SER A 62 21.92 -12.63 -39.23
N ASN A 63 21.71 -12.28 -37.96
CA ASN A 63 22.63 -11.41 -37.23
C ASN A 63 23.20 -12.16 -36.02
N SER A 64 24.39 -12.72 -36.23
CA SER A 64 25.28 -13.23 -35.19
C SER A 64 25.92 -12.02 -34.51
N GLY A 65 25.43 -11.65 -33.32
CA GLY A 65 25.92 -10.50 -32.56
C GLY A 65 25.99 -10.82 -31.07
N ALA A 66 27.15 -10.56 -30.49
CA ALA A 66 27.62 -11.02 -29.19
C ALA A 66 26.74 -10.62 -28.00
N GLY A 67 26.75 -11.49 -26.98
CA GLY A 67 26.04 -11.35 -25.73
C GLY A 67 26.41 -10.10 -24.94
N GLY A 68 25.37 -9.45 -24.41
CA GLY A 68 25.46 -8.51 -23.32
C GLY A 68 24.37 -8.86 -22.31
N SER A 69 24.67 -9.78 -21.39
CA SER A 69 23.89 -9.99 -20.17
C SER A 69 24.08 -8.80 -19.23
N GLY A 70 23.65 -7.63 -19.68
CA GLY A 70 23.49 -6.44 -18.85
C GLY A 70 22.05 -6.38 -18.40
N GLY A 71 21.65 -7.27 -17.48
CA GLY A 71 20.41 -7.05 -16.73
C GLY A 71 20.61 -5.78 -15.92
N GLY A 72 20.19 -4.64 -16.46
CA GLY A 72 20.24 -3.37 -15.75
C GLY A 72 19.49 -3.56 -14.44
N ALA A 73 20.19 -3.42 -13.32
CA ALA A 73 19.55 -3.41 -12.02
C ALA A 73 18.45 -2.35 -12.08
N MET A 74 17.21 -2.74 -11.81
CA MET A 74 16.12 -1.79 -11.66
C MET A 74 16.57 -0.78 -10.61
N PRO A 75 16.46 0.54 -10.88
CA PRO A 75 16.84 1.54 -9.90
C PRO A 75 16.03 1.28 -8.63
N MET A 76 16.72 1.04 -7.51
CA MET A 76 16.05 0.93 -6.22
C MET A 76 15.56 2.32 -5.83
N LEU A 77 14.30 2.40 -5.44
CA LEU A 77 13.69 3.64 -4.99
C LEU A 77 14.23 3.95 -3.59
N SER A 78 14.96 5.06 -3.44
CA SER A 78 15.40 5.47 -2.12
C SER A 78 14.22 6.03 -1.33
N ILE A 79 14.00 5.50 -0.13
CA ILE A 79 12.92 5.92 0.76
C ILE A 79 13.51 6.39 2.08
N CYS A 80 12.75 7.20 2.81
CA CYS A 80 13.14 7.55 4.17
C CYS A 80 12.99 6.33 5.09
N GLN A 81 14.11 5.84 5.59
CA GLN A 81 14.19 4.73 6.52
C GLN A 81 14.69 5.22 7.87
N GLN A 82 14.27 4.56 8.96
CA GLN A 82 14.85 4.82 10.28
C GLN A 82 16.34 4.47 10.23
N GLY A 83 17.18 5.43 10.60
CA GLY A 83 18.61 5.29 10.68
C GLY A 83 19.03 4.59 11.98
N CYS A 84 20.21 3.97 11.95
CA CYS A 84 20.76 3.24 13.08
C CYS A 84 22.28 3.26 13.11
N VAL A 85 22.83 3.15 14.32
CA VAL A 85 24.22 2.78 14.58
C VAL A 85 24.28 1.31 15.03
N SER A 86 23.22 0.83 15.66
CA SER A 86 23.04 -0.55 16.11
C SER A 86 21.57 -0.95 16.03
N VAL A 87 21.29 -2.25 16.15
CA VAL A 87 19.92 -2.78 16.07
C VAL A 87 18.98 -2.23 17.16
N SER A 88 19.50 -1.80 18.32
CA SER A 88 18.66 -1.18 19.36
C SER A 88 18.05 0.14 18.94
N ASP A 89 18.63 0.82 17.95
CA ASP A 89 18.10 2.08 17.41
C ASP A 89 16.87 1.84 16.51
N CYS A 90 16.62 0.59 16.12
CA CYS A 90 15.51 0.19 15.25
C CYS A 90 14.23 -0.17 15.99
N ILE A 91 14.26 -0.17 17.32
CA ILE A 91 13.08 -0.48 18.13
C ILE A 91 12.07 0.64 17.98
N ILE A 92 10.86 0.30 17.53
CA ILE A 92 9.76 1.24 17.48
C ILE A 92 9.11 1.28 18.86
N ALA A 93 9.28 2.40 19.58
CA ALA A 93 8.71 2.57 20.91
C ALA A 93 7.17 2.39 20.87
N GLY A 94 6.66 1.39 21.58
CA GLY A 94 5.24 1.05 21.60
C GLY A 94 4.75 0.24 20.39
N GLY A 95 5.65 -0.20 19.49
CA GLY A 95 5.29 -1.06 18.37
C GLY A 95 4.89 -2.49 18.79
N GLY A 96 5.36 -2.96 19.95
CA GLY A 96 5.10 -4.34 20.39
C GLY A 96 6.13 -5.34 19.84
N ALA A 97 5.87 -6.62 20.06
CA ALA A 97 6.82 -7.72 19.83
C ALA A 97 7.16 -7.97 18.36
N ALA A 98 6.35 -7.50 17.40
CA ALA A 98 6.69 -7.59 15.98
C ALA A 98 7.65 -6.48 15.49
N PHE A 99 7.97 -5.51 16.34
CA PHE A 99 8.80 -4.33 15.99
C PHE A 99 9.89 -4.04 17.05
N ASP A 100 10.35 -5.07 17.75
CA ASP A 100 11.50 -5.05 18.64
C ASP A 100 12.79 -5.48 17.92
N ALA A 101 13.91 -5.54 18.66
CA ALA A 101 15.24 -5.57 18.06
C ALA A 101 15.54 -6.83 17.22
N ASP A 102 15.00 -8.00 17.56
CA ASP A 102 15.25 -9.24 16.83
C ASP A 102 14.51 -9.32 15.48
N ASN A 103 13.61 -8.37 15.22
CA ASN A 103 12.92 -8.22 13.94
C ASN A 103 13.58 -7.19 13.00
N TYR A 104 14.78 -6.69 13.35
CA TYR A 104 15.53 -5.74 12.54
C TYR A 104 17.01 -6.11 12.40
N ALA A 105 17.60 -5.61 11.31
CA ALA A 105 19.03 -5.51 11.11
C ALA A 105 19.43 -4.04 10.92
N CYS A 106 20.62 -3.66 11.39
CA CYS A 106 21.20 -2.34 11.12
C CYS A 106 22.22 -2.45 9.98
N ASN A 107 21.77 -2.21 8.75
CA ASN A 107 22.57 -2.38 7.54
C ASN A 107 22.80 -1.03 6.86
N GLY A 108 24.06 -0.67 6.62
CA GLY A 108 24.40 0.60 5.93
C GLY A 108 23.91 1.86 6.65
N GLY A 109 23.70 1.77 7.97
CA GLY A 109 23.16 2.86 8.79
C GLY A 109 21.63 3.02 8.71
N ALA A 110 20.90 2.03 8.18
CA ALA A 110 19.44 1.99 8.15
C ALA A 110 18.89 0.71 8.78
N CYS A 111 17.72 0.85 9.40
CA CYS A 111 16.95 -0.23 10.00
C CYS A 111 16.20 -0.99 8.92
N GLU A 112 16.67 -2.21 8.63
CA GLU A 112 16.03 -3.14 7.72
C GLU A 112 15.17 -4.11 8.52
N TYR A 113 13.87 -4.14 8.22
CA TYR A 113 12.95 -5.10 8.86
C TYR A 113 13.25 -6.51 8.34
N THR A 114 13.62 -7.43 9.23
CA THR A 114 13.93 -8.82 8.88
C THR A 114 12.71 -9.74 8.94
N GLY A 115 11.59 -9.21 9.40
CA GLY A 115 10.33 -9.93 9.50
C GLY A 115 10.04 -10.43 10.90
N CYS A 116 8.76 -10.70 11.16
CA CYS A 116 8.31 -11.36 12.39
C CYS A 116 8.86 -12.80 12.47
N ASN A 117 9.01 -13.32 13.69
CA ASN A 117 9.48 -14.68 13.94
C ASN A 117 8.34 -15.64 14.31
N SER A 118 7.17 -15.15 14.74
CA SER A 118 6.06 -16.01 15.15
C SER A 118 4.67 -15.35 15.09
N ASP A 119 3.64 -16.18 15.01
CA ASP A 119 2.24 -15.73 15.17
C ASP A 119 2.00 -15.09 16.54
N ALA A 120 2.75 -15.49 17.57
CA ALA A 120 2.65 -14.93 18.91
C ALA A 120 3.13 -13.47 18.98
N GLU A 121 4.16 -13.09 18.22
CA GLU A 121 4.60 -11.69 18.12
C GLU A 121 3.50 -10.84 17.47
N CYS A 122 2.91 -11.35 16.39
CA CYS A 122 1.86 -10.66 15.67
C CYS A 122 0.57 -10.50 16.50
N ASP A 123 0.15 -11.55 17.21
CA ASP A 123 -1.00 -11.49 18.13
C ASP A 123 -0.73 -10.54 19.31
N SER A 124 0.48 -10.54 19.86
CA SER A 124 0.87 -9.62 20.93
C SER A 124 0.91 -8.17 20.45
N THR A 125 1.34 -7.90 19.22
CA THR A 125 1.38 -6.55 18.65
C THR A 125 -0.01 -6.06 18.25
N PHE A 126 -0.84 -6.92 17.66
CA PHE A 126 -2.18 -6.58 17.17
C PHE A 126 -3.28 -7.41 17.87
N PRO A 127 -3.51 -7.18 19.16
CA PRO A 127 -4.41 -8.00 19.94
C PRO A 127 -5.85 -7.92 19.42
N ASN A 128 -6.53 -9.06 19.40
CA ASN A 128 -7.93 -9.22 18.96
C ASN A 128 -8.18 -9.00 17.46
N GLN A 129 -7.13 -9.02 16.64
CA GLN A 129 -7.29 -8.85 15.18
C GLN A 129 -6.81 -10.05 14.34
N ASN A 130 -6.50 -11.18 14.98
CA ASN A 130 -6.13 -12.44 14.32
C ASN A 130 -4.94 -12.27 13.35
N TYR A 131 -3.91 -11.51 13.74
CA TYR A 131 -2.73 -11.34 12.90
C TYR A 131 -1.80 -12.54 13.03
N VAL A 132 -1.21 -12.95 11.91
CA VAL A 132 -0.31 -14.09 11.78
C VAL A 132 0.97 -13.67 11.08
N CYS A 133 2.07 -14.34 11.38
CA CYS A 133 3.37 -14.08 10.81
C CYS A 133 3.54 -14.87 9.50
N ARG A 134 3.42 -14.22 8.35
CA ARG A 134 3.49 -14.88 7.04
C ARG A 134 4.30 -14.07 6.04
N SER A 135 5.02 -14.76 5.16
CA SER A 135 5.56 -14.16 3.95
C SER A 135 4.51 -14.30 2.84
N VAL A 136 3.78 -13.21 2.60
CA VAL A 136 2.71 -13.17 1.58
C VAL A 136 3.19 -12.71 0.21
N VAL A 137 4.40 -12.16 0.13
CA VAL A 137 5.05 -11.78 -1.13
C VAL A 137 6.38 -12.52 -1.23
N ALA A 138 6.57 -13.29 -2.30
CA ALA A 138 7.79 -14.05 -2.51
C ALA A 138 9.03 -13.14 -2.53
N GLY A 139 10.04 -13.50 -1.74
CA GLY A 139 11.28 -12.72 -1.63
C GLY A 139 11.24 -11.60 -0.58
N TYR A 140 10.11 -11.37 0.08
CA TYR A 140 10.00 -10.43 1.19
C TYR A 140 9.98 -11.16 2.54
N PRO A 141 10.54 -10.53 3.60
CA PRO A 141 10.48 -11.08 4.95
C PRO A 141 9.03 -11.29 5.40
N ALA A 142 8.83 -12.24 6.31
CA ALA A 142 7.51 -12.46 6.89
C ALA A 142 7.04 -11.19 7.61
N SER A 143 5.76 -10.87 7.52
CA SER A 143 5.19 -9.71 8.22
C SER A 143 3.91 -10.13 8.92
N CYS A 144 3.49 -9.33 9.90
CA CYS A 144 2.20 -9.52 10.53
C CYS A 144 1.10 -9.11 9.55
N VAL A 145 0.40 -10.10 9.05
CA VAL A 145 -0.76 -9.94 8.16
C VAL A 145 -2.01 -10.45 8.85
N LYS A 146 -3.17 -9.91 8.48
CA LYS A 146 -4.45 -10.41 8.99
C LYS A 146 -4.62 -11.88 8.55
N GLY A 147 -4.92 -12.76 9.49
CA GLY A 147 -5.17 -14.16 9.23
C GLY A 147 -6.56 -14.40 8.63
N CYS A 148 -6.70 -15.43 7.81
CA CYS A 148 -7.94 -15.74 7.10
C CYS A 148 -8.16 -17.24 6.87
N VAL A 149 -9.43 -17.59 6.65
CA VAL A 149 -9.86 -18.85 6.04
C VAL A 149 -10.42 -18.60 4.64
N THR A 150 -11.02 -17.44 4.42
CA THR A 150 -11.58 -16.97 3.15
C THR A 150 -11.24 -15.51 2.90
N ALA A 151 -11.38 -15.04 1.65
CA ALA A 151 -11.16 -13.63 1.31
C ALA A 151 -12.08 -12.67 2.09
N SER A 152 -13.28 -13.12 2.50
CA SER A 152 -14.19 -12.31 3.30
C SER A 152 -13.63 -11.96 4.68
N ASP A 153 -12.76 -12.79 5.24
CA ASP A 153 -12.08 -12.48 6.52
C ASP A 153 -11.11 -11.30 6.38
N CYS A 154 -10.66 -11.00 5.16
CA CYS A 154 -9.69 -9.97 4.85
C CYS A 154 -10.28 -8.57 4.72
N ALA A 155 -11.61 -8.47 4.59
CA ALA A 155 -12.28 -7.17 4.51
C ALA A 155 -11.93 -6.30 5.73
N ILE A 156 -11.55 -5.05 5.47
CA ILE A 156 -11.23 -4.07 6.49
C ILE A 156 -12.50 -3.30 6.83
N ALA A 157 -12.98 -3.46 8.07
CA ALA A 157 -14.17 -2.76 8.53
C ALA A 157 -13.99 -1.24 8.44
N GLY A 158 -14.81 -0.58 7.61
CA GLY A 158 -14.73 0.86 7.37
C GLY A 158 -13.62 1.30 6.41
N GLY A 159 -12.90 0.37 5.78
CA GLY A 159 -11.90 0.67 4.75
C GLY A 159 -12.51 1.16 3.43
N GLY A 160 -13.77 0.81 3.17
CA GLY A 160 -14.47 1.14 1.93
C GLY A 160 -14.31 0.08 0.84
N PRO A 161 -14.85 0.34 -0.36
CA PRO A 161 -14.90 -0.66 -1.44
C PRO A 161 -13.54 -1.06 -2.03
N ALA A 162 -12.46 -0.32 -1.73
CA ALA A 162 -11.11 -0.73 -2.15
C ALA A 162 -10.50 -1.77 -1.21
N TYR A 163 -11.12 -2.05 -0.06
CA TYR A 163 -10.59 -2.90 1.00
C TYR A 163 -11.63 -3.91 1.53
N ASP A 164 -12.55 -4.33 0.68
CA ASP A 164 -13.53 -5.41 0.91
C ASP A 164 -13.07 -6.74 0.26
N ALA A 165 -13.91 -7.76 0.32
CA ALA A 165 -13.51 -9.15 0.11
C ALA A 165 -12.97 -9.48 -1.30
N ASP A 166 -13.47 -8.84 -2.35
CA ASP A 166 -13.06 -9.08 -3.74
C ASP A 166 -11.70 -8.49 -4.08
N ASN A 167 -11.20 -7.57 -3.25
CA ASN A 167 -9.87 -6.99 -3.37
C ASN A 167 -8.81 -7.77 -2.57
N TYR A 168 -9.14 -8.94 -2.01
CA TYR A 168 -8.19 -9.81 -1.29
C TYR A 168 -8.26 -11.27 -1.74
N ALA A 169 -7.14 -11.96 -1.58
CA ALA A 169 -7.05 -13.42 -1.57
C ALA A 169 -6.64 -13.91 -0.18
N CYS A 170 -7.12 -15.10 0.20
CA CYS A 170 -6.63 -15.79 1.38
C CYS A 170 -5.60 -16.84 0.98
N GLU A 171 -4.32 -16.53 1.18
CA GLU A 171 -3.21 -17.37 0.75
C GLU A 171 -2.38 -17.80 1.95
N SER A 172 -2.19 -19.12 2.11
CA SER A 172 -1.43 -19.69 3.23
C SER A 172 -1.91 -19.22 4.62
N GLY A 173 -3.21 -18.94 4.74
CA GLY A 173 -3.85 -18.43 5.96
C GLY A 173 -3.59 -16.95 6.26
N GLY A 174 -3.00 -16.19 5.34
CA GLY A 174 -2.81 -14.74 5.43
C GLY A 174 -3.56 -13.99 4.33
N CYS A 175 -4.04 -12.79 4.65
CA CYS A 175 -4.71 -11.90 3.71
C CYS A 175 -3.70 -11.23 2.77
N VAL A 176 -3.85 -11.50 1.49
CA VAL A 176 -3.06 -10.87 0.42
C VAL A 176 -3.96 -9.89 -0.30
N TYR A 177 -3.60 -8.62 -0.28
CA TYR A 177 -4.31 -7.64 -1.09
C TYR A 177 -4.07 -7.97 -2.56
N SER A 178 -5.11 -8.00 -3.38
CA SER A 178 -5.04 -8.21 -4.83
C SER A 178 -5.01 -6.88 -5.60
N GLY A 179 -5.29 -5.78 -4.90
CA GLY A 179 -5.39 -4.46 -5.48
C GLY A 179 -6.84 -4.06 -5.75
N CYS A 180 -7.07 -2.76 -5.96
CA CYS A 180 -8.36 -2.24 -6.37
C CYS A 180 -8.74 -2.71 -7.78
N ASN A 181 -10.03 -2.79 -8.06
CA ASN A 181 -10.59 -3.09 -9.37
C ASN A 181 -10.92 -1.83 -10.18
N THR A 182 -11.42 -0.76 -9.53
CA THR A 182 -11.94 0.43 -10.23
C THR A 182 -11.62 1.75 -9.53
N ASP A 183 -11.64 2.86 -10.29
CA ASP A 183 -11.48 4.21 -9.72
C ASP A 183 -12.58 4.54 -8.71
N ALA A 184 -13.79 4.02 -8.90
CA ALA A 184 -14.91 4.24 -7.99
C ALA A 184 -14.66 3.68 -6.58
N GLU A 185 -13.93 2.57 -6.46
CA GLU A 185 -13.53 2.02 -5.16
C GLU A 185 -12.57 2.96 -4.43
N CYS A 186 -11.65 3.57 -5.17
CA CYS A 186 -10.65 4.49 -4.64
C CYS A 186 -11.22 5.85 -4.24
N MET A 187 -12.31 6.30 -4.87
CA MET A 187 -12.99 7.55 -4.53
C MET A 187 -13.51 7.62 -3.08
N PHE A 188 -13.67 6.48 -2.40
CA PHE A 188 -14.01 6.45 -0.97
C PHE A 188 -12.88 7.02 -0.09
N THR A 189 -11.63 6.87 -0.53
CA THR A 189 -10.45 7.45 0.15
C THR A 189 -10.43 8.97 -0.01
N GLY A 190 -10.74 9.45 -1.21
CA GLY A 190 -10.89 10.86 -1.54
C GLY A 190 -11.24 11.05 -3.02
N PRO A 191 -11.82 12.20 -3.40
CA PRO A 191 -12.29 12.44 -4.77
C PRO A 191 -11.16 12.38 -5.81
N ASP A 192 -9.92 12.63 -5.39
CA ASP A 192 -8.76 12.67 -6.27
C ASP A 192 -8.00 11.34 -6.33
N TYR A 193 -8.57 10.22 -5.85
CA TYR A 193 -7.90 8.90 -5.89
C TYR A 193 -8.33 8.07 -7.10
N VAL A 194 -7.37 7.40 -7.73
CA VAL A 194 -7.56 6.52 -8.90
C VAL A 194 -6.92 5.15 -8.67
N CYS A 195 -7.48 4.12 -9.31
CA CYS A 195 -7.02 2.75 -9.21
C CYS A 195 -5.99 2.44 -10.31
N ARG A 196 -4.71 2.45 -9.96
CA ARG A 196 -3.59 2.32 -10.91
C ARG A 196 -2.53 1.35 -10.40
N SER A 197 -1.62 0.92 -11.25
CA SER A 197 -0.43 0.14 -10.87
C SER A 197 0.82 0.94 -11.22
N SER A 198 1.78 1.02 -10.30
CA SER A 198 3.06 1.69 -10.52
C SER A 198 3.97 0.95 -11.51
N VAL A 199 3.72 -0.34 -11.76
CA VAL A 199 4.46 -1.13 -12.74
C VAL A 199 3.50 -1.83 -13.71
N PRO A 200 3.86 -1.99 -15.00
CA PRO A 200 3.03 -2.73 -15.95
C PRO A 200 2.75 -4.17 -15.47
N GLY A 201 1.47 -4.52 -15.33
CA GLY A 201 1.05 -5.83 -14.83
C GLY A 201 1.17 -6.03 -13.31
N GLY A 202 1.58 -4.99 -12.58
CA GLY A 202 1.63 -5.01 -11.12
C GLY A 202 0.26 -4.94 -10.45
N GLN A 203 0.29 -5.12 -9.14
CA GLN A 203 -0.87 -4.94 -8.28
C GLN A 203 -1.35 -3.48 -8.34
N LYS A 204 -2.66 -3.29 -8.51
CA LYS A 204 -3.25 -1.95 -8.47
C LYS A 204 -3.42 -1.48 -7.03
N ALA A 205 -3.30 -0.18 -6.80
CA ALA A 205 -3.64 0.47 -5.54
C ALA A 205 -4.32 1.80 -5.80
N CYS A 206 -4.86 2.40 -4.74
CA CYS A 206 -5.43 3.73 -4.80
C CYS A 206 -4.32 4.78 -4.69
N TYR A 207 -4.06 5.49 -5.79
CA TYR A 207 -3.09 6.57 -5.86
C TYR A 207 -3.78 7.92 -5.99
N VAL A 208 -3.13 8.98 -5.52
CA VAL A 208 -3.57 10.35 -5.80
C VAL A 208 -3.40 10.63 -7.30
N SER A 209 -4.43 11.16 -7.93
CA SER A 209 -4.43 11.60 -9.32
C SER A 209 -3.71 12.93 -9.46
N CYS A 210 -3.15 13.19 -10.64
CA CYS A 210 -2.40 14.42 -10.89
C CYS A 210 -2.44 14.82 -12.36
N GLN A 211 -2.14 16.09 -12.60
CA GLN A 211 -1.78 16.64 -13.91
C GLN A 211 -0.28 16.97 -13.97
N SER A 212 0.33 17.23 -12.82
CA SER A 212 1.75 17.52 -12.65
C SER A 212 2.25 17.11 -11.26
N ALA A 213 3.57 17.08 -11.07
CA ALA A 213 4.16 16.71 -9.78
C ALA A 213 3.75 17.63 -8.62
N THR A 214 3.32 18.87 -8.91
CA THR A 214 2.86 19.81 -7.86
C THR A 214 1.51 19.45 -7.25
N ASP A 215 0.77 18.51 -7.86
CA ASP A 215 -0.52 18.03 -7.34
C ASP A 215 -0.34 16.90 -6.32
N CYS A 216 0.87 16.32 -6.25
CA CYS A 216 1.19 15.13 -5.47
C CYS A 216 1.56 15.33 -3.99
N PRO A 217 2.08 16.50 -3.55
CA PRO A 217 2.49 16.67 -2.17
C PRO A 217 1.32 16.45 -1.21
N LEU A 218 1.55 15.60 -0.21
CA LEU A 218 0.62 15.44 0.89
C LEU A 218 0.74 16.64 1.83
N ALA A 219 -0.38 17.29 2.12
CA ALA A 219 -0.39 18.42 3.04
C ALA A 219 0.20 18.03 4.41
N ASN A 220 1.23 18.76 4.84
CA ASN A 220 1.96 18.56 6.11
C ASN A 220 2.81 17.28 6.21
N ALA A 221 3.15 16.61 5.11
CA ALA A 221 3.97 15.39 5.16
C ALA A 221 5.48 15.66 5.36
N GLY A 222 5.93 16.91 5.21
CA GLY A 222 7.35 17.27 5.31
C GLY A 222 8.04 17.30 3.94
N PRO A 223 9.32 17.73 3.90
CA PRO A 223 10.03 17.95 2.65
C PRO A 223 10.25 16.66 1.83
N ALA A 224 10.41 15.49 2.46
CA ALA A 224 10.55 14.20 1.75
C ALA A 224 9.31 13.72 0.98
N PHE A 225 8.23 14.49 1.03
CA PHE A 225 6.96 14.23 0.35
C PHE A 225 6.48 15.50 -0.36
N ASP A 226 7.42 16.36 -0.79
CA ASP A 226 7.11 17.53 -1.59
C ASP A 226 7.20 17.24 -3.10
N ALA A 227 6.97 18.24 -3.93
CA ALA A 227 6.76 18.04 -5.37
C ALA A 227 7.98 17.47 -6.09
N ASP A 228 9.19 17.64 -5.56
CA ASP A 228 10.41 17.12 -6.22
C ASP A 228 10.64 15.62 -6.00
N ASN A 229 9.97 15.01 -4.99
CA ASN A 229 10.00 13.57 -4.74
C ASN A 229 8.88 12.80 -5.45
N TYR A 230 8.09 13.47 -6.29
CA TYR A 230 7.04 12.84 -7.07
C TYR A 230 7.19 13.09 -8.56
N SER A 231 6.71 12.13 -9.35
CA SER A 231 6.40 12.33 -10.76
C SER A 231 4.92 12.13 -10.98
N CYS A 232 4.35 12.90 -11.90
CA CYS A 232 3.00 12.65 -12.40
C CYS A 232 3.09 11.81 -13.66
N SER A 233 2.85 10.51 -13.51
CA SER A 233 2.95 9.52 -14.56
C SER A 233 1.59 8.88 -14.76
N GLN A 234 1.12 8.82 -16.02
CA GLN A 234 -0.17 8.22 -16.37
C GLN A 234 -1.38 8.77 -15.56
N GLY A 235 -1.28 10.03 -15.14
CA GLY A 235 -2.32 10.72 -14.37
C GLY A 235 -2.39 10.36 -12.89
N PHE A 236 -1.35 9.73 -12.32
CA PHE A 236 -1.24 9.50 -10.88
C PHE A 236 0.16 9.82 -10.34
N CYS A 237 0.21 10.09 -9.03
CA CYS A 237 1.42 10.45 -8.31
C CYS A 237 2.27 9.21 -8.00
N GLU A 238 3.43 9.14 -8.65
CA GLU A 238 4.45 8.13 -8.38
C GLU A 238 5.56 8.76 -7.52
N TYR A 239 5.81 8.19 -6.34
CA TYR A 239 6.96 8.59 -5.52
C TYR A 239 8.25 8.15 -6.21
N VAL A 240 9.15 9.10 -6.47
CA VAL A 240 10.45 8.86 -7.14
C VAL A 240 11.62 8.80 -6.18
N GLY A 241 11.35 8.94 -4.88
CA GLY A 241 12.31 8.73 -3.81
C GLY A 241 12.70 10.02 -3.11
N CYS A 242 13.33 9.86 -1.96
CA CYS A 242 13.96 10.97 -1.24
C CYS A 242 15.26 11.40 -1.97
N ASN A 243 15.62 12.65 -1.78
CA ASN A 243 16.80 13.30 -2.33
C ASN A 243 17.99 13.29 -1.37
N SER A 244 17.75 13.28 -0.05
CA SER A 244 18.83 13.31 0.96
C SER A 244 18.43 12.86 2.36
N ASP A 245 19.42 12.47 3.17
CA ASP A 245 19.23 12.21 4.61
C ASP A 245 18.68 13.44 5.35
N GLY A 246 19.06 14.65 4.93
CA GLY A 246 18.59 15.90 5.56
C GLY A 246 17.09 16.16 5.33
N GLU A 247 16.60 15.83 4.15
CA GLU A 247 15.18 15.90 3.80
C GLU A 247 14.37 14.87 4.61
N CYS A 248 14.85 13.63 4.70
CA CYS A 248 14.23 12.61 5.56
C CYS A 248 14.21 13.02 7.03
N ALA A 249 15.33 13.49 7.59
CA ALA A 249 15.40 13.94 8.97
C ALA A 249 14.43 15.12 9.25
N ALA A 250 14.25 16.02 8.29
CA ALA A 250 13.32 17.15 8.41
C ALA A 250 11.83 16.73 8.33
N SER A 251 11.50 15.66 7.61
CA SER A 251 10.14 15.10 7.58
C SER A 251 9.75 14.36 8.85
N PHE A 252 10.73 13.80 9.56
CA PHE A 252 10.50 12.92 10.72
C PHE A 252 11.23 13.45 11.97
N PRO A 253 10.69 14.49 12.65
CA PRO A 253 11.41 15.24 13.68
C PRO A 253 11.78 14.43 14.94
N ASN A 254 11.21 13.25 15.12
CA ASN A 254 11.42 12.41 16.30
C ASN A 254 12.37 11.22 16.05
N GLY A 255 13.08 11.18 14.92
CA GLY A 255 14.01 10.09 14.63
C GLY A 255 15.16 10.52 13.74
N SER A 256 16.26 9.76 13.81
CA SER A 256 17.28 9.80 12.78
C SER A 256 16.72 9.05 11.57
N TYR A 257 16.24 9.73 10.54
CA TYR A 257 15.83 9.10 9.28
C TYR A 257 16.88 9.39 8.20
N VAL A 258 17.14 8.38 7.36
CA VAL A 258 18.13 8.43 6.27
C VAL A 258 17.45 8.05 4.97
N CYS A 259 17.97 8.57 3.86
CA CYS A 259 17.48 8.30 2.52
C CYS A 259 18.23 7.11 1.92
N ARG A 260 17.58 5.95 1.81
CA ARG A 260 18.22 4.70 1.35
C ARG A 260 17.34 3.97 0.35
#